data_AF-A0A7X8K4I8-F1
#
_entry.id   AF-A0A7X8K4I8-F1
#
_cell.length_a   1.000
_cell.length_b   1.000
_cell.length_c   1.000
_cell.angle_alpha   90.00
_cell.angle_beta   90.00
_cell.angle_gamma   90.00
#
_symmetry.space_group_name_H-M   'P 1'
#
loop_
_entity.id
_entity.type
_entity.pdbx_description
1 polymer ?
#
loop_
_entity_poly.entity_id
_entity_poly.type
_entity_poly.pdbx_seq_one_letter_code
_entity_poly.pdbx_strand_id
1 'polypeptide(L)'
;YEIIYLEGETVGTHWEALELLAELGLPVNREKKLVSNIEDGYVYCQEWNEKRASLPYEIDGMVIKVNNIEDQNRLGATAKSPRWAIAYKFPAEQATTVLEDIIVRVGRTGVVTPTAILKPVRLAGTTVSKATLHNEDMIREKDIHIGDTVVVQKAGDIIPEVVAVLPEYRTGREVPFRLPTHCPECGSEVIRPEGEVAHRCTGGLSCPAQVREGIIHFVSRDAMDIEGLGPKVVEQLFQAGLIKDAGDLYFLKYDDLISLERMGQQSVTNLLNAINASKERSLDRLIFGLGIRHVGARAAKLLADHYGSLSAIEGAAEDELIQIPEIGPKVAASIVHFFAQPSNQGVIAKLREAGVNMTQEAEQRDGVLPLEGKQFVITGTLESYSRKEAQELIERLGGKVTSSVSKNTDYLIAGAKPGSKYDKALSLNVPVLDEESFKSLINE
;
A
#
# COMPACT_ATOMS: atom_id res chain seq x y z
N TYR A 1 -20.41 -11.87 13.48
CA TYR A 1 -20.31 -13.00 12.52
C TYR A 1 -19.26 -14.03 12.94
N GLU A 2 -18.64 -13.87 14.10
CA GLU A 2 -17.67 -14.78 14.69
C GLU A 2 -17.58 -14.49 16.21
N ILE A 3 -16.98 -15.42 16.94
CA ILE A 3 -16.63 -15.27 18.35
C ILE A 3 -15.10 -15.22 18.42
N ILE A 4 -14.54 -14.14 18.97
CA ILE A 4 -13.07 -13.96 19.09
C ILE A 4 -12.54 -14.59 20.37
N TYR A 5 -13.33 -14.51 21.45
CA TYR A 5 -12.99 -15.04 22.76
C TYR A 5 -14.26 -15.58 23.42
N LEU A 6 -14.14 -16.77 24.01
CA LEU A 6 -15.19 -17.44 24.78
C LEU A 6 -14.55 -18.08 26.00
N GLU A 7 -15.13 -17.86 27.16
CA GLU A 7 -14.65 -18.39 28.43
C GLU A 7 -15.72 -19.28 29.06
N GLY A 8 -15.31 -20.47 29.53
CA GLY A 8 -16.19 -21.43 30.22
C GLY A 8 -16.96 -22.39 29.31
N GLU A 9 -17.44 -21.93 28.15
CA GLU A 9 -18.07 -22.78 27.13
C GLU A 9 -17.17 -22.97 25.91
N THR A 10 -17.34 -24.08 25.20
CA THR A 10 -16.63 -24.37 23.95
C THR A 10 -17.62 -24.67 22.84
N VAL A 11 -17.44 -24.01 21.71
CA VAL A 11 -18.13 -24.32 20.46
C VAL A 11 -17.21 -25.19 19.59
N GLY A 12 -17.73 -26.29 19.03
CA GLY A 12 -16.97 -27.17 18.16
C GLY A 12 -16.97 -26.69 16.71
N THR A 13 -18.03 -25.96 16.32
CA THR A 13 -18.21 -25.47 14.96
C THR A 13 -18.54 -23.98 14.87
N HIS A 14 -18.21 -23.38 13.73
CA HIS A 14 -18.59 -22.01 13.42
C HIS A 14 -20.11 -21.84 13.35
N TRP A 15 -20.84 -22.89 12.93
CA TRP A 15 -22.29 -22.91 12.94
C TRP A 15 -22.86 -22.76 14.35
N GLU A 16 -22.39 -23.58 15.30
CA GLU A 16 -22.77 -23.48 16.73
C GLU A 16 -22.42 -22.11 17.30
N ALA A 17 -21.27 -21.54 16.92
CA ALA A 17 -20.90 -20.18 17.32
C ALA A 17 -21.93 -19.14 16.83
N LEU A 18 -22.43 -19.26 15.60
CA LEU A 18 -23.48 -18.37 15.08
C LEU A 18 -24.85 -18.61 15.73
N GLU A 19 -25.16 -19.83 16.15
CA GLU A 19 -26.38 -20.15 16.90
C GLU A 19 -26.33 -19.56 18.32
N LEU A 20 -25.22 -19.75 19.03
CA LEU A 20 -24.99 -19.17 20.36
C LEU A 20 -25.12 -17.64 20.32
N LEU A 21 -24.54 -16.98 19.32
CA LEU A 21 -24.71 -15.53 19.14
C LEU A 21 -26.18 -15.13 18.98
N ALA A 22 -26.97 -15.91 18.24
CA ALA A 22 -28.39 -15.66 18.05
C ALA A 22 -29.19 -15.88 19.35
N GLU A 23 -28.88 -16.93 20.11
CA GLU A 23 -29.47 -17.22 21.42
C GLU A 23 -29.20 -16.11 22.43
N LEU A 24 -28.00 -15.52 22.40
CA LEU A 24 -27.62 -14.35 23.19
C LEU A 24 -28.29 -13.05 22.73
N GLY A 25 -29.16 -13.10 21.71
CA GLY A 25 -29.93 -11.95 21.20
C GLY A 25 -29.17 -11.07 20.21
N LEU A 26 -27.99 -11.47 19.73
CA LEU A 26 -27.27 -10.73 18.71
C LEU A 26 -27.88 -10.98 17.32
N PRO A 27 -27.88 -9.96 16.44
CA PRO A 27 -28.37 -10.11 15.08
C PRO A 27 -27.44 -11.01 14.27
N VAL A 28 -27.96 -12.15 13.82
CA VAL A 28 -27.26 -13.10 12.95
C VAL A 28 -27.94 -13.16 11.59
N ASN A 29 -27.15 -13.19 10.53
CA ASN A 29 -27.69 -13.25 9.17
C ASN A 29 -28.53 -14.52 8.99
N ARG A 30 -29.74 -14.34 8.43
CA ARG A 30 -30.70 -15.42 8.17
C ARG A 30 -30.32 -16.24 6.93
N GLU A 31 -29.58 -15.62 6.03
CA GLU A 31 -29.16 -16.20 4.76
C GLU A 31 -27.86 -17.01 4.87
N LYS A 32 -27.56 -17.51 6.08
CA LYS A 32 -26.44 -18.43 6.31
C LYS A 32 -26.88 -19.86 5.96
N LYS A 33 -25.99 -20.64 5.36
CA LYS A 33 -26.26 -22.04 5.01
C LYS A 33 -25.05 -22.92 5.32
N LEU A 34 -25.30 -24.05 5.96
CA LEU A 34 -24.31 -25.11 6.10
C LEU A 34 -24.30 -25.95 4.81
N VAL A 35 -23.12 -26.15 4.25
CA VAL A 35 -22.90 -26.91 3.01
C VAL A 35 -21.92 -28.05 3.28
N SER A 36 -22.08 -29.17 2.56
CA SER A 36 -21.27 -30.38 2.80
C SER A 36 -19.99 -30.44 1.97
N ASN A 37 -19.91 -29.66 0.89
CA ASN A 37 -18.75 -29.57 0.00
C ASN A 37 -18.66 -28.16 -0.63
N ILE A 38 -17.56 -27.92 -1.36
CA ILE A 38 -17.29 -26.60 -1.93
C ILE A 38 -18.19 -26.31 -3.14
N GLU A 39 -18.61 -27.33 -3.88
CA GLU A 39 -19.51 -27.21 -5.02
C GLU A 39 -20.89 -26.68 -4.58
N ASP A 40 -21.43 -27.20 -3.49
CA ASP A 40 -22.67 -26.72 -2.88
C ASP A 40 -22.53 -25.27 -2.37
N GLY A 41 -21.36 -24.94 -1.81
CA GLY A 41 -21.01 -23.58 -1.41
C GLY A 41 -20.99 -22.63 -2.61
N TYR A 42 -20.40 -23.05 -3.73
CA TYR A 42 -20.34 -22.29 -4.97
C TYR A 42 -21.72 -22.05 -5.57
N VAL A 43 -22.55 -23.10 -5.68
CA VAL A 43 -23.93 -22.98 -6.17
C VAL A 43 -24.72 -21.99 -5.32
N TYR A 44 -24.59 -22.07 -3.99
CA TYR A 44 -25.27 -21.13 -3.09
C TYR A 44 -24.80 -19.69 -3.27
N CYS A 45 -23.49 -19.47 -3.53
CA CYS A 45 -22.98 -18.16 -3.88
C CYS A 45 -23.58 -17.63 -5.18
N GLN A 46 -23.73 -18.47 -6.21
CA GLN A 46 -24.36 -18.07 -7.47
C GLN A 46 -25.83 -17.69 -7.29
N GLU A 47 -26.60 -18.46 -6.51
CA GLU A 47 -27.99 -18.12 -6.20
C GLU A 47 -28.11 -16.73 -5.55
N TRP A 48 -27.20 -16.39 -4.63
CA TRP A 48 -27.21 -15.09 -3.97
C TRP A 48 -26.74 -13.95 -4.86
N ASN A 49 -25.91 -14.22 -5.87
CA ASN A 49 -25.57 -13.20 -6.87
C ASN A 49 -26.83 -12.70 -7.61
N GLU A 50 -27.77 -13.60 -7.90
CA GLU A 50 -29.04 -13.25 -8.56
C GLU A 50 -30.02 -12.60 -7.58
N LYS A 51 -30.10 -13.11 -6.35
CA LYS A 51 -31.04 -12.64 -5.32
C LYS A 51 -30.56 -11.42 -4.54
N ARG A 52 -29.30 -10.96 -4.69
CA ARG A 52 -28.75 -9.85 -3.90
C ARG A 52 -29.60 -8.57 -3.96
N ALA A 53 -30.26 -8.31 -5.09
CA ALA A 53 -31.13 -7.14 -5.27
C ALA A 53 -32.44 -7.20 -4.46
N SER A 54 -32.85 -8.38 -3.95
CA SER A 54 -34.02 -8.50 -3.09
C SER A 54 -33.73 -8.22 -1.62
N LEU A 55 -32.47 -8.09 -1.23
CA LEU A 55 -32.09 -7.78 0.14
C LEU A 55 -32.34 -6.29 0.44
N PRO A 56 -32.73 -5.94 1.68
CA PRO A 56 -32.89 -4.54 2.09
C PRO A 56 -31.54 -3.82 2.32
N TYR A 57 -30.43 -4.47 1.97
CA TYR A 57 -29.06 -3.98 2.12
C TYR A 57 -28.19 -4.49 0.97
N GLU A 58 -27.10 -3.79 0.69
CA GLU A 58 -26.13 -4.18 -0.35
C GLU A 58 -25.16 -5.25 0.16
N ILE A 59 -24.74 -6.15 -0.73
CA ILE A 59 -23.69 -7.14 -0.49
C ILE A 59 -22.77 -7.23 -1.72
N ASP A 60 -21.47 -7.38 -1.49
CA ASP A 60 -20.43 -7.52 -2.53
C ASP A 60 -20.02 -8.97 -2.79
N GLY A 61 -20.60 -9.91 -2.06
CA GLY A 61 -20.29 -11.33 -2.18
C GLY A 61 -20.79 -12.14 -1.00
N MET A 62 -20.24 -13.35 -0.86
CA MET A 62 -20.45 -14.25 0.26
C MET A 62 -19.11 -14.67 0.88
N VAL A 63 -19.12 -15.04 2.17
CA VAL A 63 -17.92 -15.55 2.84
C VAL A 63 -18.07 -17.05 3.06
N ILE A 64 -17.15 -17.82 2.50
CA ILE A 64 -17.06 -19.27 2.70
C ILE A 64 -16.07 -19.50 3.84
N LYS A 65 -16.47 -20.27 4.85
CA LYS A 65 -15.67 -20.56 6.05
C LYS A 65 -15.63 -22.07 6.30
N VAL A 66 -14.47 -22.59 6.69
CA VAL A 66 -14.35 -23.95 7.24
C VAL A 66 -15.19 -24.03 8.51
N ASN A 67 -16.09 -25.01 8.62
CA ASN A 67 -17.02 -25.04 9.75
C ASN A 67 -16.39 -25.56 11.05
N ASN A 68 -15.46 -26.52 10.98
CA ASN A 68 -14.80 -27.07 12.16
C ASN A 68 -13.77 -26.07 12.73
N ILE A 69 -13.86 -25.74 14.03
CA ILE A 69 -12.99 -24.72 14.67
C ILE A 69 -11.56 -25.24 14.89
N GLU A 70 -11.38 -26.54 15.15
CA GLU A 70 -10.05 -27.14 15.26
C GLU A 70 -9.29 -27.04 13.94
N ASP A 71 -9.97 -27.25 12.81
CA ASP A 71 -9.36 -27.06 11.49
C ASP A 71 -9.03 -25.59 11.18
N GLN A 72 -9.84 -24.63 11.66
CA GLN A 72 -9.50 -23.20 11.55
C GLN A 72 -8.19 -22.88 12.28
N ASN A 73 -8.03 -23.40 13.51
CA ASN A 73 -6.81 -23.22 14.31
C ASN A 73 -5.59 -23.85 13.62
N ARG A 74 -5.73 -25.05 13.06
CA ARG A 74 -4.67 -25.73 12.31
C ARG A 74 -4.27 -24.99 11.03
N LEU A 75 -5.24 -24.39 10.34
CA LEU A 75 -4.98 -23.62 9.12
C LEU A 75 -4.30 -22.28 9.40
N GLY A 76 -4.64 -21.63 10.52
CA GLY A 76 -4.04 -20.38 10.97
C GLY A 76 -4.33 -19.20 10.04
N ALA A 77 -3.46 -18.20 10.07
CA ALA A 77 -3.58 -16.98 9.27
C ALA A 77 -2.26 -16.58 8.60
N THR A 78 -2.36 -15.80 7.54
CA THR A 78 -1.25 -15.03 6.98
C THR A 78 -1.12 -13.69 7.71
N ALA A 79 -0.13 -12.86 7.36
CA ALA A 79 0.04 -11.52 7.93
C ALA A 79 -1.19 -10.59 7.77
N LYS A 80 -2.13 -10.90 6.87
CA LYS A 80 -3.30 -10.05 6.59
C LYS A 80 -4.64 -10.78 6.60
N SER A 81 -4.69 -12.11 6.49
CA SER A 81 -5.95 -12.83 6.25
C SER A 81 -5.92 -14.28 6.77
N PRO A 82 -7.04 -14.81 7.31
CA PRO A 82 -7.15 -16.21 7.71
C PRO A 82 -7.03 -17.16 6.52
N ARG A 83 -6.51 -18.37 6.74
CA ARG A 83 -6.40 -19.41 5.70
C ARG A 83 -7.64 -20.29 5.58
N TRP A 84 -8.56 -20.18 6.53
CA TRP A 84 -9.77 -20.99 6.65
C TRP A 84 -11.04 -20.28 6.17
N ALA A 85 -10.93 -19.06 5.66
CA ALA A 85 -12.05 -18.30 5.11
C ALA A 85 -11.66 -17.58 3.82
N ILE A 86 -12.62 -17.44 2.90
CA ILE A 86 -12.46 -16.69 1.66
C ILE A 86 -13.74 -15.92 1.33
N ALA A 87 -13.57 -14.68 0.84
CA ALA A 87 -14.67 -13.90 0.29
C ALA A 87 -14.85 -14.25 -1.19
N TYR A 88 -15.96 -14.89 -1.53
CA TYR A 88 -16.43 -15.07 -2.89
C TYR A 88 -17.13 -13.79 -3.34
N LYS A 89 -16.40 -12.92 -4.07
CA LYS A 89 -16.96 -11.67 -4.57
C LYS A 89 -17.84 -11.92 -5.80
N PHE A 90 -18.97 -11.23 -5.85
CA PHE A 90 -19.81 -11.24 -7.03
C PHE A 90 -19.18 -10.45 -8.18
N PRO A 91 -19.55 -10.75 -9.44
CA PRO A 91 -19.18 -9.88 -10.55
C PRO A 91 -19.62 -8.45 -10.26
N ALA A 92 -18.70 -7.51 -10.49
CA ALA A 92 -18.97 -6.09 -10.34
C ALA A 92 -20.17 -5.73 -11.20
N GLU A 93 -21.09 -4.93 -10.64
CA GLU A 93 -22.18 -4.38 -11.44
C GLU A 93 -21.60 -3.55 -12.59
N GLN A 94 -22.12 -3.77 -13.79
CA GLN A 94 -21.70 -3.09 -15.00
C GLN A 94 -22.83 -2.21 -15.51
N ALA A 95 -22.47 -1.00 -15.92
CA ALA A 95 -23.38 -0.06 -16.56
C ALA A 95 -22.79 0.39 -17.88
N THR A 96 -23.67 0.63 -18.86
CA THR A 96 -23.29 1.17 -20.16
C THR A 96 -23.52 2.68 -20.16
N THR A 97 -22.56 3.46 -20.64
CA THR A 97 -22.69 4.92 -20.78
C THR A 97 -21.85 5.45 -21.95
N VAL A 98 -21.92 6.74 -22.23
CA VAL A 98 -21.14 7.39 -23.30
C VAL A 98 -19.88 8.02 -22.71
N LEU A 99 -18.74 7.77 -23.35
CA LEU A 99 -17.48 8.45 -23.09
C LEU A 99 -17.49 9.82 -23.78
N GLU A 100 -17.73 10.88 -23.01
CA GLU A 100 -17.86 12.24 -23.56
C GLU A 100 -16.50 12.88 -23.85
N ASP A 101 -15.50 12.64 -22.98
CA ASP A 101 -14.16 13.19 -23.12
C ASP A 101 -13.14 12.35 -22.33
N ILE A 102 -11.84 12.57 -22.59
CA ILE A 102 -10.75 12.01 -21.78
C ILE A 102 -9.86 13.16 -21.33
N ILE A 103 -9.89 13.43 -20.02
CA ILE A 103 -9.00 14.42 -19.41
C ILE A 103 -7.73 13.75 -18.89
N VAL A 104 -6.66 14.51 -18.82
CA VAL A 104 -5.37 14.05 -18.34
C VAL A 104 -5.09 14.64 -16.96
N ARG A 105 -4.76 13.77 -16.01
CA ARG A 105 -4.34 14.16 -14.65
C ARG A 105 -2.87 13.90 -14.46
N VAL A 106 -2.20 14.81 -13.76
CA VAL A 106 -0.79 14.66 -13.41
C VAL A 106 -0.71 14.36 -11.91
N GLY A 107 -0.28 13.16 -11.56
CA GLY A 107 -0.12 12.75 -10.17
C GLY A 107 1.18 13.27 -9.54
N ARG A 108 1.33 13.03 -8.23
CA ARG A 108 2.50 13.42 -7.41
C ARG A 108 3.86 13.12 -8.06
N THR A 109 4.02 11.92 -8.60
CA THR A 109 5.30 11.46 -9.19
C THR A 109 5.43 11.81 -10.68
N GLY A 110 4.60 12.73 -11.15
CA GLY A 110 4.52 13.14 -12.55
C GLY A 110 3.75 12.19 -13.45
N VAL A 111 3.23 11.06 -12.94
CA VAL A 111 2.43 10.11 -13.76
C VAL A 111 1.27 10.84 -14.42
N VAL A 112 1.19 10.69 -15.73
CA VAL A 112 0.16 11.27 -16.57
C VAL A 112 -0.93 10.22 -16.78
N THR A 113 -2.03 10.34 -16.04
CA THR A 113 -3.11 9.37 -16.02
C THR A 113 -4.30 9.87 -16.82
N PRO A 114 -4.73 9.16 -17.89
CA PRO A 114 -5.96 9.47 -18.59
C PRO A 114 -7.17 9.07 -17.73
N THR A 115 -8.18 9.95 -17.68
CA THR A 115 -9.42 9.76 -16.93
C THR A 115 -10.60 10.02 -17.84
N ALA A 116 -11.48 9.03 -17.97
CA ALA A 116 -12.71 9.14 -18.73
C ALA A 116 -13.67 10.12 -18.06
N ILE A 117 -14.24 11.03 -18.86
CA ILE A 117 -15.42 11.82 -18.53
C ILE A 117 -16.61 11.12 -19.18
N LEU A 118 -17.53 10.68 -18.33
CA LEU A 118 -18.66 9.85 -18.74
C LEU A 118 -19.94 10.64 -18.61
N LYS A 119 -20.88 10.39 -19.53
CA LYS A 119 -22.27 10.76 -19.32
C LYS A 119 -22.74 10.13 -17.99
N PRO A 120 -23.32 10.89 -17.05
CA PRO A 120 -23.65 10.37 -15.73
C PRO A 120 -24.53 9.11 -15.78
N VAL A 121 -24.08 8.05 -15.11
CA VAL A 121 -24.78 6.76 -15.07
C VAL A 121 -24.87 6.24 -13.64
N ARG A 122 -25.99 5.59 -13.29
CA ARG A 122 -26.14 4.90 -12.00
C ARG A 122 -25.42 3.56 -12.05
N LEU A 123 -24.58 3.32 -11.05
CA LEU A 123 -23.79 2.09 -10.92
C LEU A 123 -23.56 1.79 -9.44
N ALA A 124 -24.04 0.64 -8.96
CA ALA A 124 -23.93 0.22 -7.57
C ALA A 124 -24.31 1.34 -6.59
N GLY A 125 -25.58 1.78 -6.67
CA GLY A 125 -26.18 2.81 -5.82
C GLY A 125 -25.76 4.26 -6.08
N THR A 126 -24.61 4.51 -6.71
CA THR A 126 -24.04 5.86 -6.90
C THR A 126 -24.10 6.34 -8.34
N THR A 127 -24.03 7.64 -8.56
CA THR A 127 -23.85 8.21 -9.91
C THR A 127 -22.37 8.32 -10.23
N VAL A 128 -21.94 7.64 -11.30
CA VAL A 128 -20.57 7.70 -11.83
C VAL A 128 -20.54 8.63 -13.03
N SER A 129 -19.62 9.59 -13.01
CA SER A 129 -19.33 10.52 -14.11
C SER A 129 -17.86 10.54 -14.52
N LYS A 130 -17.00 9.83 -13.78
CA LYS A 130 -15.57 9.70 -14.08
C LYS A 130 -15.12 8.28 -13.82
N ALA A 131 -14.24 7.77 -14.67
CA ALA A 131 -13.66 6.45 -14.52
C ALA A 131 -12.17 6.44 -14.92
N THR A 132 -11.38 5.57 -14.30
CA THR A 132 -9.98 5.39 -14.69
C THR A 132 -9.88 4.64 -16.03
N LEU A 133 -8.93 5.08 -16.86
CA LEU A 133 -8.48 4.37 -18.06
C LEU A 133 -7.12 3.71 -17.87
N HIS A 134 -6.56 3.79 -16.65
CA HIS A 134 -5.25 3.28 -16.24
C HIS A 134 -4.06 3.93 -16.93
N ASN A 135 -3.88 3.71 -18.23
CA ASN A 135 -2.76 4.24 -19.03
C ASN A 135 -3.10 4.23 -20.53
N GLU A 136 -2.21 4.78 -21.37
CA GLU A 136 -2.43 4.82 -22.83
C GLU A 136 -2.43 3.45 -23.50
N ASP A 137 -1.61 2.52 -23.01
CA ASP A 137 -1.56 1.16 -23.58
C ASP A 137 -2.92 0.47 -23.42
N MET A 138 -3.57 0.64 -22.25
CA MET A 138 -4.91 0.12 -21.98
C MET A 138 -5.99 0.75 -22.86
N ILE A 139 -5.88 2.05 -23.17
CA ILE A 139 -6.77 2.74 -24.11
C ILE A 139 -6.63 2.12 -25.50
N ARG A 140 -5.39 1.87 -25.95
CA ARG A 140 -5.11 1.27 -27.26
C ARG A 140 -5.53 -0.19 -27.34
N GLU A 141 -5.25 -0.98 -26.30
CA GLU A 141 -5.61 -2.40 -26.22
C GLU A 141 -7.14 -2.59 -26.25
N LYS A 142 -7.88 -1.74 -25.55
CA LYS A 142 -9.35 -1.73 -25.54
C LYS A 142 -9.98 -0.93 -26.69
N ASP A 143 -9.17 -0.39 -27.59
CA ASP A 143 -9.59 0.43 -28.73
C ASP A 143 -10.53 1.58 -28.35
N ILE A 144 -10.27 2.28 -27.24
CA ILE A 144 -11.17 3.30 -26.69
C ILE A 144 -11.05 4.62 -27.45
N HIS A 145 -12.18 5.13 -27.96
CA HIS A 145 -12.29 6.42 -28.64
C HIS A 145 -13.26 7.36 -27.91
N ILE A 146 -12.97 8.66 -27.94
CA ILE A 146 -13.89 9.69 -27.42
C ILE A 146 -15.18 9.65 -28.26
N GLY A 147 -16.32 9.57 -27.58
CA GLY A 147 -17.64 9.36 -28.19
C GLY A 147 -18.14 7.92 -28.10
N ASP A 148 -17.28 6.95 -27.74
CA ASP A 148 -17.68 5.54 -27.64
C ASP A 148 -18.77 5.32 -26.57
N THR A 149 -19.62 4.33 -26.85
CA THR A 149 -20.44 3.71 -25.80
C THR A 149 -19.57 2.69 -25.08
N VAL A 150 -19.40 2.87 -23.77
CA VAL A 150 -18.47 2.11 -22.93
C VAL A 150 -19.19 1.40 -21.80
N VAL A 151 -18.66 0.24 -21.43
CA VAL A 151 -19.06 -0.51 -20.24
C VAL A 151 -18.17 -0.09 -19.09
N VAL A 152 -18.78 0.26 -17.97
CA VAL A 152 -18.13 0.78 -16.77
C VAL A 152 -18.51 -0.09 -15.59
N GLN A 153 -17.53 -0.40 -14.74
CA GLN A 153 -17.73 -1.15 -13.51
C GLN A 153 -17.02 -0.48 -12.34
N LYS A 154 -17.32 -0.87 -11.10
CA LYS A 154 -16.50 -0.48 -9.94
C LYS A 154 -15.55 -1.61 -9.55
N ALA A 155 -14.25 -1.39 -9.73
CA ALA A 155 -13.23 -2.28 -9.19
C ALA A 155 -13.26 -2.24 -7.66
N GLY A 156 -13.42 -3.42 -7.05
CA GLY A 156 -13.55 -3.57 -5.60
C GLY A 156 -14.71 -2.74 -5.01
N ASP A 157 -15.79 -2.55 -5.77
CA ASP A 157 -17.02 -1.83 -5.40
C ASP A 157 -16.84 -0.33 -5.12
N ILE A 158 -15.64 0.22 -5.33
CA ILE A 158 -15.32 1.62 -5.01
C ILE A 158 -14.86 2.39 -6.24
N ILE A 159 -13.90 1.88 -7.01
CA ILE A 159 -13.19 2.67 -8.04
C ILE A 159 -13.80 2.42 -9.42
N PRO A 160 -14.44 3.41 -10.06
CA PRO A 160 -14.99 3.21 -11.40
C PRO A 160 -13.90 3.08 -12.46
N GLU A 161 -14.01 2.08 -13.33
CA GLU A 161 -13.11 1.83 -14.45
C GLU A 161 -13.88 1.47 -15.72
N VAL A 162 -13.31 1.82 -16.88
CA VAL A 162 -13.84 1.41 -18.18
C VAL A 162 -13.31 0.02 -18.51
N VAL A 163 -14.21 -0.95 -18.68
CA VAL A 163 -13.83 -2.35 -18.95
C VAL A 163 -13.77 -2.68 -20.43
N ALA A 164 -14.71 -2.17 -21.22
CA ALA A 164 -14.83 -2.48 -22.63
C ALA A 164 -15.55 -1.34 -23.38
N VAL A 165 -15.32 -1.27 -24.68
CA VAL A 165 -16.14 -0.50 -25.62
C VAL A 165 -17.19 -1.40 -26.25
N LEU A 166 -18.28 -0.81 -26.73
CA LEU A 166 -19.31 -1.48 -27.54
C LEU A 166 -19.22 -0.97 -28.99
N PRO A 167 -18.39 -1.57 -29.86
CA PRO A 167 -18.12 -1.07 -31.20
C PRO A 167 -19.36 -0.97 -32.09
N GLU A 168 -20.38 -1.79 -31.83
CA GLU A 168 -21.64 -1.82 -32.57
C GLU A 168 -22.44 -0.51 -32.49
N TYR A 169 -22.16 0.34 -31.48
CA TYR A 169 -22.79 1.65 -31.32
C TYR A 169 -21.98 2.78 -31.97
N ARG A 170 -20.85 2.49 -32.63
CA ARG A 170 -20.04 3.51 -33.29
C ARG A 170 -20.76 4.11 -34.48
N THR A 171 -20.68 5.43 -34.57
CA THR A 171 -21.27 6.28 -35.60
C THR A 171 -20.25 6.71 -36.67
N GLY A 172 -18.96 6.45 -36.45
CA GLY A 172 -17.85 6.87 -37.31
C GLY A 172 -17.36 8.30 -37.03
N ARG A 173 -17.87 8.94 -35.97
CA ARG A 173 -17.46 10.29 -35.52
C ARG A 173 -16.52 10.26 -34.32
N GLU A 174 -16.23 9.07 -33.79
CA GLU A 174 -15.42 8.87 -32.60
C GLU A 174 -13.96 9.25 -32.86
N VAL A 175 -13.32 9.84 -31.86
CA VAL A 175 -11.96 10.40 -32.00
C VAL A 175 -10.95 9.57 -31.21
N PRO A 176 -9.86 9.09 -31.83
CA PRO A 176 -8.83 8.34 -31.12
C PRO A 176 -8.10 9.25 -30.13
N PHE A 177 -7.87 8.76 -28.92
CA PHE A 177 -7.12 9.49 -27.92
C PHE A 177 -5.63 9.18 -28.00
N ARG A 178 -4.81 10.22 -27.82
CA ARG A 178 -3.36 10.09 -27.62
C ARG A 178 -2.97 10.91 -26.42
N LEU A 179 -2.06 10.39 -25.60
CA LEU A 179 -1.49 11.18 -24.52
C LEU A 179 -0.78 12.41 -25.08
N PRO A 180 -0.89 13.58 -24.41
CA PRO A 180 -0.20 14.77 -24.85
C PRO A 180 1.31 14.61 -24.64
N THR A 181 2.09 15.10 -25.60
CA THR A 181 3.57 15.10 -25.52
C THR A 181 4.11 16.14 -24.52
N HIS A 182 3.26 17.06 -24.09
CA HIS A 182 3.58 18.09 -23.11
C HIS A 182 2.54 18.08 -21.99
N CYS A 183 3.00 18.35 -20.78
CA CYS A 183 2.19 18.32 -19.57
C CYS A 183 1.13 19.43 -19.62
N PRO A 184 -0.17 19.12 -19.42
CA PRO A 184 -1.22 20.14 -19.47
C PRO A 184 -1.14 21.15 -18.32
N GLU A 185 -0.39 20.85 -17.26
CA GLU A 185 -0.30 21.68 -16.04
C GLU A 185 0.92 22.62 -16.03
N CYS A 186 2.01 22.27 -16.73
CA CYS A 186 3.24 23.09 -16.74
C CYS A 186 3.94 23.20 -18.09
N GLY A 187 3.42 22.55 -19.13
CA GLY A 187 4.02 22.55 -20.46
C GLY A 187 5.34 21.78 -20.59
N SER A 188 5.87 21.18 -19.52
CA SER A 188 7.08 20.34 -19.60
C SER A 188 6.84 19.07 -20.41
N GLU A 189 7.90 18.49 -20.96
CA GLU A 189 7.82 17.27 -21.78
C GLU A 189 7.22 16.10 -20.99
N VAL A 190 6.42 15.27 -21.67
CA VAL A 190 5.91 14.01 -21.15
C VAL A 190 6.66 12.87 -21.81
N ILE A 191 7.44 12.15 -21.00
CA ILE A 191 8.27 11.04 -21.48
C ILE A 191 7.76 9.71 -20.89
N ARG A 192 8.04 8.61 -21.59
CA ARG A 192 7.89 7.26 -21.05
C ARG A 192 9.28 6.72 -20.70
N PRO A 193 9.67 6.68 -19.41
CA PRO A 193 10.96 6.13 -19.02
C PRO A 193 11.12 4.68 -19.49
N GLU A 194 12.35 4.28 -19.80
CA GLU A 194 12.63 2.91 -20.25
C GLU A 194 12.21 1.87 -19.20
N GLY A 195 11.46 0.86 -19.63
CA GLY A 195 10.93 -0.18 -18.75
C GLY A 195 9.70 0.22 -17.93
N GLU A 196 9.14 1.42 -18.09
CA GLU A 196 7.88 1.82 -17.45
C GLU A 196 6.70 1.84 -18.44
N VAL A 197 5.50 1.53 -17.94
CA VAL A 197 4.23 1.68 -18.67
C VAL A 197 3.70 3.11 -18.57
N ALA A 198 3.98 3.78 -17.45
CA ALA A 198 3.48 5.10 -17.16
C ALA A 198 4.27 6.19 -17.92
N HIS A 199 3.53 7.08 -18.57
CA HIS A 199 4.08 8.35 -19.05
C HIS A 199 4.19 9.34 -17.89
N ARG A 200 5.22 10.19 -17.91
CA ARG A 200 5.53 11.10 -16.81
C ARG A 200 5.89 12.49 -17.30
N CYS A 201 5.36 13.50 -16.62
CA CYS A 201 5.79 14.89 -16.72
C CYS A 201 7.21 15.04 -16.13
N THR A 202 8.12 15.62 -16.91
CA THR A 202 9.52 15.90 -16.50
C THR A 202 9.67 17.17 -15.67
N GLY A 203 8.60 17.97 -15.54
CA GLY A 203 8.65 19.25 -14.84
C GLY A 203 9.01 19.15 -13.35
N GLY A 204 8.81 17.98 -12.72
CA GLY A 204 9.14 17.79 -11.31
C GLY A 204 8.57 18.92 -10.44
N LEU A 205 9.46 19.69 -9.81
CA LEU A 205 9.09 20.79 -8.92
C LEU A 205 8.66 22.08 -9.63
N SER A 206 8.89 22.22 -10.93
CA SER A 206 8.27 23.29 -11.72
C SER A 206 6.84 22.94 -12.14
N CYS A 207 6.39 21.70 -11.92
CA CYS A 207 5.02 21.30 -12.20
C CYS A 207 4.12 21.59 -11.00
N PRO A 208 3.15 22.52 -11.10
CA PRO A 208 2.29 22.87 -9.98
C PRO A 208 1.46 21.68 -9.51
N ALA A 209 1.05 20.79 -10.42
CA ALA A 209 0.34 19.57 -10.07
C ALA A 209 1.18 18.60 -9.23
N GLN A 210 2.47 18.42 -9.55
CA GLN A 210 3.34 17.52 -8.77
C GLN A 210 3.59 18.09 -7.37
N VAL A 211 3.82 19.40 -7.28
CA VAL A 211 4.00 20.10 -6.01
C VAL A 211 2.73 20.01 -5.15
N ARG A 212 1.56 20.34 -5.71
CA ARG A 212 0.27 20.24 -5.02
C ARG A 212 -0.01 18.83 -4.52
N GLU A 213 0.11 17.82 -5.39
CA GLU A 213 -0.12 16.43 -4.99
C GLU A 213 0.94 15.93 -3.99
N GLY A 214 2.15 16.50 -4.03
CA GLY A 214 3.19 16.30 -3.02
C GLY A 214 2.78 16.82 -1.65
N ILE A 215 2.22 18.04 -1.59
CA ILE A 215 1.70 18.63 -0.35
C ILE A 215 0.50 17.82 0.16
N ILE A 216 -0.44 17.44 -0.72
CA ILE A 216 -1.59 16.59 -0.35
C ILE A 216 -1.12 15.26 0.26
N HIS A 217 -0.07 14.66 -0.29
CA HIS A 217 0.53 13.46 0.26
C HIS A 217 1.19 13.71 1.63
N PHE A 218 1.96 14.79 1.76
CA PHE A 218 2.64 15.16 3.00
C PHE A 218 1.67 15.32 4.17
N VAL A 219 0.50 15.92 3.93
CA VAL A 219 -0.51 16.20 4.96
C VAL A 219 -1.44 15.01 5.24
N SER A 220 -1.32 13.93 4.46
CA SER A 220 -2.20 12.76 4.55
C SER A 220 -2.11 12.01 5.88
N ARG A 221 -3.14 11.21 6.17
CA ARG A 221 -3.29 10.45 7.42
C ARG A 221 -2.14 9.50 7.73
N ASP A 222 -1.47 8.96 6.71
CA ASP A 222 -0.34 8.03 6.90
C ASP A 222 1.02 8.77 6.94
N ALA A 223 1.04 10.06 6.57
CA ALA A 223 2.21 10.93 6.59
C ALA A 223 2.15 11.87 7.81
N MET A 224 2.15 13.19 7.64
CA MET A 224 2.17 14.13 8.78
C MET A 224 0.82 14.28 9.50
N ASP A 225 -0.26 13.75 8.92
CA ASP A 225 -1.60 13.69 9.53
C ASP A 225 -2.05 15.04 10.09
N ILE A 226 -2.18 15.99 9.16
CA ILE A 226 -2.62 17.36 9.44
C ILE A 226 -4.12 17.44 9.16
N GLU A 227 -4.92 17.22 10.19
CA GLU A 227 -6.38 17.30 10.11
C GLU A 227 -6.84 18.70 9.67
N GLY A 228 -7.92 18.74 8.87
CA GLY A 228 -8.45 19.98 8.31
C GLY A 228 -7.74 20.46 7.04
N LEU A 229 -6.53 19.96 6.74
CA LEU A 229 -5.76 20.33 5.55
C LEU A 229 -5.99 19.36 4.38
N GLY A 230 -7.25 19.22 3.95
CA GLY A 230 -7.62 18.36 2.83
C GLY A 230 -7.26 18.94 1.45
N PRO A 231 -7.44 18.17 0.35
CA PRO A 231 -7.07 18.60 -1.00
C PRO A 231 -7.61 19.97 -1.44
N LYS A 232 -8.84 20.30 -1.03
CA LYS A 232 -9.45 21.61 -1.34
C LYS A 232 -8.75 22.77 -0.64
N VAL A 233 -8.35 22.58 0.62
CA VAL A 233 -7.65 23.62 1.38
C VAL A 233 -6.23 23.79 0.84
N VAL A 234 -5.54 22.69 0.54
CA VAL A 234 -4.22 22.75 -0.10
C VAL A 234 -4.28 23.51 -1.43
N GLU A 235 -5.28 23.22 -2.27
CA GLU A 235 -5.49 23.97 -3.52
C GLU A 235 -5.75 25.46 -3.26
N GLN A 236 -6.59 25.82 -2.28
CA GLN A 236 -6.84 27.22 -1.92
C GLN A 236 -5.57 27.95 -1.48
N LEU A 237 -4.75 27.33 -0.61
CA LEU A 237 -3.49 27.91 -0.14
C LEU A 237 -2.48 28.08 -1.29
N PHE A 238 -2.41 27.08 -2.17
CA PHE A 238 -1.53 27.09 -3.32
C PHE A 238 -1.94 28.17 -4.34
N GLN A 239 -3.24 28.30 -4.64
CA GLN A 239 -3.77 29.34 -5.53
C GLN A 239 -3.61 30.75 -4.95
N ALA A 240 -3.76 30.91 -3.63
CA ALA A 240 -3.52 32.17 -2.95
C ALA A 240 -2.02 32.53 -2.86
N GLY A 241 -1.12 31.64 -3.28
CA GLY A 241 0.34 31.84 -3.24
C GLY A 241 0.91 31.82 -1.83
N LEU A 242 0.15 31.34 -0.84
CA LEU A 242 0.56 31.25 0.57
C LEU A 242 1.55 30.10 0.80
N ILE A 243 1.51 29.07 -0.05
CA ILE A 243 2.43 27.94 -0.01
C ILE A 243 2.94 27.61 -1.41
N LYS A 244 4.22 27.21 -1.47
CA LYS A 244 4.89 26.71 -2.68
C LYS A 244 5.47 25.32 -2.46
N ASP A 245 5.65 24.91 -1.22
CA ASP A 245 6.08 23.57 -0.84
C ASP A 245 5.50 23.18 0.54
N ALA A 246 5.79 21.95 0.98
CA ALA A 246 5.30 21.44 2.26
C ALA A 246 5.93 22.14 3.48
N GLY A 247 7.12 22.73 3.33
CA GLY A 247 7.79 23.46 4.42
C GLY A 247 7.07 24.77 4.76
N ASP A 248 6.50 25.45 3.77
CA ASP A 248 5.76 26.71 3.96
C ASP A 248 4.55 26.58 4.90
N LEU A 249 3.98 25.36 5.02
CA LEU A 249 2.84 25.09 5.90
C LEU A 249 3.11 25.53 7.35
N TYR A 250 4.34 25.35 7.82
CA TYR A 250 4.72 25.63 9.20
C TYR A 250 4.95 27.12 9.50
N PHE A 251 4.90 27.97 8.47
CA PHE A 251 5.07 29.42 8.57
C PHE A 251 3.78 30.20 8.27
N LEU A 252 2.67 29.50 8.02
CA LEU A 252 1.36 30.12 7.82
C LEU A 252 0.91 30.91 9.06
N LYS A 253 0.35 32.09 8.84
CA LYS A 253 -0.15 32.97 9.90
C LYS A 253 -1.67 33.01 9.91
N TYR A 254 -2.23 33.27 11.08
CA TYR A 254 -3.67 33.40 11.27
C TYR A 254 -4.31 34.43 10.32
N ASP A 255 -3.67 35.60 10.18
CA ASP A 255 -4.19 36.71 9.37
C ASP A 255 -4.22 36.38 7.87
N ASP A 256 -3.29 35.55 7.39
CA ASP A 256 -3.27 35.11 6.00
C ASP A 256 -4.43 34.12 5.73
N LEU A 257 -4.70 33.23 6.69
CA LEU A 257 -5.69 32.16 6.57
C LEU A 257 -7.13 32.65 6.76
N ILE A 258 -7.39 33.57 7.68
CA ILE A 258 -8.73 34.08 7.98
C ILE A 258 -9.34 34.86 6.80
N SER A 259 -8.49 35.35 5.90
CA SER A 259 -8.91 36.05 4.68
C SER A 259 -9.48 35.13 3.60
N LEU A 260 -9.26 33.81 3.71
CA LEU A 260 -9.66 32.84 2.69
C LEU A 260 -11.15 32.48 2.79
N GLU A 261 -11.75 32.18 1.64
CA GLU A 261 -13.14 31.75 1.58
C GLU A 261 -13.35 30.46 2.39
N ARG A 262 -14.39 30.47 3.25
CA ARG A 262 -14.79 29.34 4.12
C ARG A 262 -13.80 29.02 5.25
N MET A 263 -12.90 29.93 5.59
CA MET A 263 -12.06 29.86 6.78
C MET A 263 -12.68 30.66 7.93
N GLY A 264 -13.43 29.99 8.81
CA GLY A 264 -13.90 30.59 10.06
C GLY A 264 -12.81 30.60 11.13
N GLN A 265 -12.93 31.50 12.12
CA GLN A 265 -11.97 31.64 13.23
C GLN A 265 -11.60 30.30 13.88
N GLN A 266 -12.59 29.46 14.20
CA GLN A 266 -12.33 28.13 14.77
C GLN A 266 -11.59 27.20 13.81
N SER A 267 -11.91 27.25 12.52
CA SER A 267 -11.27 26.42 11.49
C SER A 267 -9.80 26.77 11.34
N VAL A 268 -9.48 28.07 11.29
CA VAL A 268 -8.09 28.57 11.20
C VAL A 268 -7.29 28.16 12.44
N THR A 269 -7.84 28.36 13.63
CA THR A 269 -7.19 27.95 14.88
C THR A 269 -6.94 26.45 14.91
N ASN A 270 -7.94 25.63 14.54
CA ASN A 270 -7.79 24.18 14.48
C ASN A 270 -6.71 23.76 13.48
N LEU A 271 -6.67 24.39 12.30
CA LEU A 271 -5.69 24.10 11.27
C LEU A 271 -4.26 24.43 11.75
N LEU A 272 -4.03 25.61 12.33
CA LEU A 272 -2.72 25.99 12.86
C LEU A 272 -2.29 25.07 14.01
N ASN A 273 -3.21 24.67 14.87
CA ASN A 273 -2.95 23.70 15.93
C ASN A 273 -2.56 22.32 15.36
N ALA A 274 -3.26 21.85 14.32
CA ALA A 274 -2.96 20.59 13.66
C ALA A 274 -1.58 20.62 12.97
N ILE A 275 -1.24 21.72 12.29
CA ILE A 275 0.08 21.94 11.71
C ILE A 275 1.16 21.89 12.80
N ASN A 276 0.96 22.59 13.92
CA ASN A 276 1.94 22.59 15.00
C ASN A 276 2.08 21.21 15.67
N ALA A 277 0.96 20.50 15.91
CA ALA A 277 0.97 19.15 16.46
C ALA A 277 1.68 18.15 15.53
N SER A 278 1.62 18.36 14.21
CA SER A 278 2.29 17.48 13.24
C SER A 278 3.82 17.50 13.36
N LYS A 279 4.41 18.49 14.01
CA LYS A 279 5.86 18.54 14.23
C LYS A 279 6.37 17.35 15.04
N GLU A 280 5.54 16.78 15.91
CA GLU A 280 5.88 15.65 16.78
C GLU A 280 5.74 14.28 16.10
N ARG A 281 5.38 14.23 14.81
CA ARG A 281 5.26 12.94 14.09
C ARG A 281 6.63 12.26 14.00
N SER A 282 6.59 10.93 13.98
CA SER A 282 7.79 10.09 13.90
C SER A 282 8.53 10.25 12.57
N LEU A 283 9.83 9.92 12.59
CA LEU A 283 10.70 10.06 11.43
C LEU A 283 10.23 9.24 10.23
N ASP A 284 9.70 8.04 10.43
CA ASP A 284 9.14 7.20 9.36
C ASP A 284 8.00 7.90 8.60
N ARG A 285 7.16 8.63 9.34
CA ARG A 285 6.02 9.39 8.78
C ARG A 285 6.49 10.61 8.01
N LEU A 286 7.54 11.29 8.50
CA LEU A 286 8.21 12.36 7.77
C LEU A 286 8.82 11.86 6.46
N ILE A 287 9.61 10.78 6.49
CA ILE A 287 10.24 10.19 5.29
C ILE A 287 9.16 9.77 4.29
N PHE A 288 8.09 9.14 4.75
CA PHE A 288 6.96 8.79 3.90
C PHE A 288 6.32 10.06 3.30
N GLY A 289 6.09 11.09 4.11
CA GLY A 289 5.50 12.37 3.70
C GLY A 289 6.32 13.15 2.68
N LEU A 290 7.66 13.05 2.72
CA LEU A 290 8.56 13.65 1.72
C LEU A 290 8.33 13.09 0.30
N GLY A 291 7.67 11.94 0.18
CA GLY A 291 7.21 11.42 -1.11
C GLY A 291 8.34 10.93 -2.03
N ILE A 292 9.46 10.49 -1.45
CA ILE A 292 10.62 9.96 -2.19
C ILE A 292 10.18 8.81 -3.10
N ARG A 293 10.65 8.82 -4.35
CA ARG A 293 10.25 7.81 -5.35
C ARG A 293 10.62 6.40 -4.87
N HIS A 294 9.70 5.46 -5.06
CA HIS A 294 9.80 4.05 -4.62
C HIS A 294 9.84 3.84 -3.09
N VAL A 295 9.86 4.89 -2.28
CA VAL A 295 9.83 4.79 -0.82
C VAL A 295 8.37 4.84 -0.35
N GLY A 296 7.80 3.67 -0.05
CA GLY A 296 6.50 3.55 0.64
C GLY A 296 6.65 3.56 2.16
N ALA A 297 5.53 3.49 2.89
CA ALA A 297 5.52 3.55 4.36
C ALA A 297 6.44 2.50 5.02
N ARG A 298 6.50 1.27 4.47
CA ARG A 298 7.40 0.21 4.97
C ARG A 298 8.87 0.57 4.79
N ALA A 299 9.26 1.06 3.61
CA ALA A 299 10.63 1.48 3.35
C ALA A 299 11.02 2.70 4.19
N ALA A 300 10.10 3.64 4.37
CA ALA A 300 10.29 4.80 5.23
C ALA A 300 10.54 4.39 6.69
N LYS A 301 9.78 3.40 7.19
CA LYS A 301 9.99 2.82 8.51
C LYS A 301 11.35 2.13 8.65
N LEU A 302 11.73 1.29 7.68
CA LEU A 302 13.05 0.63 7.70
C LEU A 302 14.20 1.64 7.73
N LEU A 303 14.10 2.73 6.96
CA LEU A 303 15.10 3.79 6.96
C LEU A 303 15.15 4.52 8.30
N ALA A 304 13.99 4.86 8.88
CA ALA A 304 13.91 5.51 10.19
C ALA A 304 14.49 4.64 11.31
N ASP A 305 14.11 3.36 11.35
CA ASP A 305 14.56 2.41 12.36
C ASP A 305 16.08 2.15 12.26
N HIS A 306 16.63 2.10 11.04
CA HIS A 306 18.05 1.83 10.80
C HIS A 306 18.96 3.04 11.09
N TYR A 307 18.59 4.24 10.63
CA TYR A 307 19.46 5.42 10.70
C TYR A 307 19.16 6.35 11.88
N GLY A 308 17.96 6.29 12.46
CA GLY A 308 17.55 7.10 13.63
C GLY A 308 17.42 8.61 13.40
N SER A 309 17.92 9.15 12.29
CA SER A 309 17.79 10.58 11.97
C SER A 309 17.74 10.83 10.47
N LEU A 310 17.05 11.89 10.07
CA LEU A 310 16.98 12.30 8.67
C LEU A 310 18.37 12.68 8.14
N SER A 311 19.20 13.33 8.95
CA SER A 311 20.57 13.73 8.58
C SER A 311 21.47 12.53 8.30
N ALA A 312 21.30 11.41 9.02
CA ALA A 312 22.05 10.19 8.76
C ALA A 312 21.64 9.54 7.42
N ILE A 313 20.35 9.60 7.07
CA ILE A 313 19.85 9.13 5.76
C ILE A 313 20.34 10.05 4.63
N GLU A 314 20.35 11.36 4.86
CA GLU A 314 20.84 12.37 3.90
C GLU A 314 22.32 12.14 3.54
N GLY A 315 23.13 11.67 4.49
CA GLY A 315 24.55 11.37 4.30
C GLY A 315 24.86 9.94 3.83
N ALA A 316 23.87 9.06 3.73
CA ALA A 316 24.08 7.65 3.41
C ALA A 316 24.52 7.43 1.95
N ALA A 317 25.50 6.55 1.75
CA ALA A 317 25.93 6.17 0.41
C ALA A 317 24.93 5.17 -0.23
N GLU A 318 24.87 5.14 -1.56
CA GLU A 318 23.97 4.22 -2.29
C GLU A 318 24.23 2.75 -1.91
N ASP A 319 25.51 2.36 -1.79
CA ASP A 319 25.91 0.99 -1.42
C ASP A 319 25.48 0.59 -0.01
N GLU A 320 25.43 1.54 0.93
CA GLU A 320 24.97 1.32 2.31
C GLU A 320 23.46 1.11 2.35
N LEU A 321 22.72 1.94 1.61
CA LEU A 321 21.26 1.82 1.48
C LEU A 321 20.86 0.46 0.90
N ILE A 322 21.62 -0.08 -0.04
CA ILE A 322 21.39 -1.40 -0.65
C ILE A 322 21.58 -2.55 0.37
N GLN A 323 22.36 -2.36 1.43
CA GLN A 323 22.52 -3.41 2.46
C GLN A 323 21.28 -3.58 3.33
N ILE A 324 20.38 -2.59 3.36
CA ILE A 324 19.16 -2.67 4.15
C ILE A 324 18.21 -3.68 3.49
N PRO A 325 17.73 -4.70 4.23
CA PRO A 325 16.77 -5.66 3.70
C PRO A 325 15.58 -4.94 3.05
N GLU A 326 15.19 -5.41 1.86
CA GLU A 326 14.10 -4.86 1.04
C GLU A 326 14.37 -3.51 0.35
N ILE A 327 15.54 -2.90 0.55
CA ILE A 327 15.96 -1.73 -0.22
C ILE A 327 16.80 -2.20 -1.42
N GLY A 328 16.19 -2.14 -2.60
CA GLY A 328 16.87 -2.44 -3.86
C GLY A 328 17.59 -1.24 -4.47
N PRO A 329 18.44 -1.45 -5.51
CA PRO A 329 19.23 -0.38 -6.14
C PRO A 329 18.38 0.78 -6.67
N LYS A 330 17.18 0.50 -7.21
CA LYS A 330 16.26 1.56 -7.67
C LYS A 330 15.77 2.48 -6.54
N VAL A 331 15.57 1.91 -5.34
CA VAL A 331 15.11 2.66 -4.16
C VAL A 331 16.28 3.48 -3.62
N ALA A 332 17.46 2.85 -3.45
CA ALA A 332 18.68 3.52 -3.00
C ALA A 332 19.05 4.71 -3.89
N ALA A 333 19.12 4.52 -5.22
CA ALA A 333 19.37 5.58 -6.17
C ALA A 333 18.34 6.73 -6.07
N SER A 334 17.06 6.40 -5.83
CA SER A 334 16.01 7.41 -5.68
C SER A 334 16.15 8.23 -4.40
N ILE A 335 16.62 7.63 -3.32
CA ILE A 335 16.91 8.30 -2.04
C ILE A 335 18.08 9.27 -2.21
N VAL A 336 19.22 8.78 -2.72
CA VAL A 336 20.41 9.61 -2.95
C VAL A 336 20.09 10.76 -3.89
N HIS A 337 19.39 10.48 -4.99
CA HIS A 337 18.97 11.51 -5.94
C HIS A 337 18.05 12.56 -5.30
N PHE A 338 17.12 12.14 -4.43
CA PHE A 338 16.22 13.06 -3.74
C PHE A 338 16.96 14.05 -2.85
N PHE A 339 17.88 13.57 -2.01
CA PHE A 339 18.66 14.43 -1.10
C PHE A 339 19.71 15.29 -1.80
N ALA A 340 20.16 14.89 -2.99
CA ALA A 340 21.07 15.68 -3.81
C ALA A 340 20.39 16.89 -4.50
N GLN A 341 19.06 16.94 -4.57
CA GLN A 341 18.33 18.02 -5.24
C GLN A 341 18.24 19.29 -4.36
N PRO A 342 18.73 20.46 -4.84
CA PRO A 342 18.75 21.71 -4.04
C PRO A 342 17.38 22.16 -3.53
N SER A 343 16.34 21.91 -4.30
CA SER A 343 14.97 22.25 -3.94
C SER A 343 14.43 21.39 -2.80
N ASN A 344 14.75 20.09 -2.76
CA ASN A 344 14.38 19.22 -1.64
C ASN A 344 15.18 19.59 -0.39
N GLN A 345 16.47 19.95 -0.55
CA GLN A 345 17.27 20.49 0.54
C GLN A 345 16.65 21.78 1.13
N GLY A 346 16.10 22.65 0.28
CA GLY A 346 15.35 23.83 0.70
C GLY A 346 14.11 23.50 1.53
N VAL A 347 13.32 22.50 1.10
CA VAL A 347 12.16 22.02 1.88
C VAL A 347 12.61 21.45 3.23
N ILE A 348 13.63 20.59 3.24
CA ILE A 348 14.18 20.00 4.47
C ILE A 348 14.70 21.10 5.42
N ALA A 349 15.36 22.13 4.90
CA ALA A 349 15.82 23.26 5.71
C ALA A 349 14.66 24.00 6.38
N LYS A 350 13.57 24.28 5.66
CA LYS A 350 12.35 24.89 6.23
C LYS A 350 11.72 24.02 7.31
N LEU A 351 11.63 22.71 7.08
CA LEU A 351 11.10 21.76 8.06
C LEU A 351 11.97 21.73 9.33
N ARG A 352 13.29 21.79 9.17
CA ARG A 352 14.25 21.84 10.28
C ARG A 352 14.11 23.13 11.08
N GLU A 353 14.00 24.28 10.39
CA GLU A 353 13.76 25.58 11.00
C GLU A 353 12.42 25.64 11.74
N ALA A 354 11.38 25.00 11.19
CA ALA A 354 10.07 24.89 11.82
C ALA A 354 10.04 24.01 13.08
N GLY A 355 11.10 23.24 13.35
CA GLY A 355 11.19 22.32 14.49
C GLY A 355 10.41 21.02 14.29
N VAL A 356 10.27 20.55 13.04
CA VAL A 356 9.72 19.22 12.77
C VAL A 356 10.67 18.16 13.32
N ASN A 357 10.14 17.13 13.98
CA ASN A 357 10.92 16.01 14.47
C ASN A 357 11.59 15.26 13.31
N MET A 358 12.92 15.29 13.29
CA MET A 358 13.76 14.64 12.28
C MET A 358 14.56 13.47 12.87
N THR A 359 14.15 13.01 14.05
CA THR A 359 14.83 11.98 14.82
C THR A 359 13.84 10.93 15.28
N GLN A 360 14.35 9.73 15.44
CA GLN A 360 13.69 8.64 16.12
C GLN A 360 14.71 8.00 17.04
N GLU A 361 14.26 7.43 18.15
CA GLU A 361 15.08 6.44 18.83
C GLU A 361 15.35 5.34 17.81
N ALA A 362 16.56 5.31 17.26
CA ALA A 362 17.00 4.15 16.51
C ALA A 362 16.77 2.95 17.44
N GLU A 363 16.25 1.85 16.91
CA GLU A 363 16.46 0.60 17.62
C GLU A 363 17.97 0.45 17.69
N GLN A 364 18.56 0.83 18.82
CA GLN A 364 19.95 0.58 19.13
C GLN A 364 20.11 -0.93 19.01
N ARG A 365 20.59 -1.38 17.86
CA ARG A 365 21.29 -2.66 17.73
C ARG A 365 22.69 -2.46 18.33
N ASP A 366 22.76 -1.84 19.51
CA ASP A 366 23.98 -1.74 20.30
C ASP A 366 24.08 -3.01 21.13
N GLY A 367 24.59 -4.02 20.46
CA GLY A 367 25.10 -5.25 21.00
C GLY A 367 25.82 -5.91 19.85
N VAL A 368 27.00 -6.50 20.08
CA VAL A 368 27.58 -7.45 19.13
C VAL A 368 26.48 -8.47 18.87
N LEU A 369 25.85 -8.37 17.70
CA LEU A 369 24.77 -9.29 17.35
C LEU A 369 25.45 -10.67 17.28
N PRO A 370 25.00 -11.69 18.04
CA PRO A 370 25.73 -12.94 18.21
C PRO A 370 26.12 -13.60 16.87
N LEU A 371 25.35 -13.30 15.81
CA LEU A 371 25.50 -13.87 14.48
C LEU A 371 25.97 -12.87 13.41
N GLU A 372 26.50 -11.71 13.81
CA GLU A 372 26.96 -10.68 12.86
C GLU A 372 28.01 -11.23 11.88
N GLY A 373 27.75 -11.06 10.58
CA GLY A 373 28.64 -11.52 9.50
C GLY A 373 28.60 -13.03 9.23
N LYS A 374 27.79 -13.81 9.95
CA LYS A 374 27.66 -15.25 9.77
C LYS A 374 26.64 -15.62 8.70
N GLN A 375 26.99 -16.56 7.82
CA GLN A 375 26.11 -17.01 6.75
C GLN A 375 25.48 -18.38 7.06
N PHE A 376 24.15 -18.43 7.10
CA PHE A 376 23.35 -19.61 7.42
C PHE A 376 22.67 -20.19 6.18
N VAL A 377 22.46 -21.50 6.18
CA VAL A 377 21.59 -22.18 5.22
C VAL A 377 20.64 -23.10 5.99
N ILE A 378 19.34 -23.01 5.70
CA ILE A 378 18.33 -23.86 6.35
C ILE A 378 17.93 -24.99 5.39
N THR A 379 17.97 -26.24 5.87
CA THR A 379 17.54 -27.44 5.14
C THR A 379 16.68 -28.35 6.04
N GLY A 380 15.67 -29.01 5.46
CA GLY A 380 14.70 -29.79 6.23
C GLY A 380 13.59 -28.94 6.87
N THR A 381 12.67 -29.61 7.57
CA THR A 381 11.56 -28.99 8.31
C THR A 381 11.92 -28.91 9.79
N LEU A 382 11.85 -27.72 10.40
CA LEU A 382 12.04 -27.52 11.84
C LEU A 382 10.71 -27.76 12.56
N GLU A 383 10.74 -28.35 13.75
CA GLU A 383 9.57 -28.73 14.55
C GLU A 383 8.98 -27.54 15.30
N SER A 384 9.82 -26.61 15.75
CA SER A 384 9.44 -25.48 16.63
C SER A 384 9.36 -24.14 15.91
N TYR A 385 9.93 -24.04 14.71
CA TYR A 385 9.92 -22.81 13.92
C TYR A 385 9.53 -23.11 12.48
N SER A 386 8.72 -22.24 11.88
CA SER A 386 8.63 -22.22 10.43
C SER A 386 9.98 -21.75 9.84
N ARG A 387 10.28 -22.19 8.61
CA ARG A 387 11.50 -21.76 7.91
C ARG A 387 11.64 -20.24 7.81
N LYS A 388 10.50 -19.53 7.76
CA LYS A 388 10.43 -18.08 7.70
C LYS A 388 10.72 -17.43 9.06
N GLU A 389 10.16 -17.97 10.14
CA GLU A 389 10.47 -17.50 11.51
C GLU A 389 11.95 -17.74 11.85
N ALA A 390 12.51 -18.89 11.50
CA ALA A 390 13.93 -19.15 11.68
C ALA A 390 14.81 -18.17 10.89
N GLN A 391 14.40 -17.80 9.66
CA GLN A 391 15.08 -16.79 8.87
C GLN A 391 15.00 -15.39 9.53
N GLU A 392 13.81 -14.99 9.96
CA GLU A 392 13.60 -13.71 10.65
C GLU A 392 14.38 -13.64 11.97
N LEU A 393 14.50 -14.74 12.72
CA LEU A 393 15.31 -14.84 13.94
C LEU A 393 16.80 -14.68 13.67
N ILE A 394 17.33 -15.35 12.63
CA ILE A 394 18.75 -15.24 12.22
C ILE A 394 19.06 -13.83 11.74
N GLU A 395 18.19 -13.25 10.91
CA GLU A 395 18.35 -11.88 10.40
C GLU A 395 18.24 -10.85 11.53
N ARG A 396 17.37 -11.08 12.52
CA ARG A 396 17.25 -10.24 13.73
C ARG A 396 18.52 -10.27 14.58
N LEU A 397 19.22 -11.41 14.61
CA LEU A 397 20.48 -11.60 15.33
C LEU A 397 21.73 -11.30 14.46
N GLY A 398 21.57 -10.63 13.31
CA GLY A 398 22.67 -10.14 12.48
C GLY A 398 23.26 -11.14 11.46
N GLY A 399 22.70 -12.35 11.37
CA GLY A 399 23.13 -13.37 10.43
C GLY A 399 22.45 -13.26 9.04
N LYS A 400 23.08 -13.82 8.01
CA LYS A 400 22.58 -13.83 6.63
C LYS A 400 22.12 -15.22 6.21
N VAL A 401 20.84 -15.40 5.87
CA VAL A 401 20.35 -16.67 5.35
C VAL A 401 20.50 -16.74 3.83
N THR A 402 21.08 -17.83 3.33
CA THR A 402 21.26 -18.08 1.90
C THR A 402 20.61 -19.38 1.47
N SER A 403 20.24 -19.45 0.19
CA SER A 403 19.50 -20.58 -0.37
C SER A 403 20.39 -21.77 -0.74
N SER A 404 21.72 -21.59 -0.81
CA SER A 404 22.68 -22.60 -1.25
C SER A 404 23.91 -22.66 -0.34
N VAL A 405 24.37 -23.88 -0.06
CA VAL A 405 25.64 -24.09 0.67
C VAL A 405 26.82 -23.77 -0.25
N SER A 406 27.74 -22.96 0.27
CA SER A 406 28.99 -22.53 -0.37
C SER A 406 30.15 -22.63 0.63
N LYS A 407 31.39 -22.37 0.19
CA LYS A 407 32.56 -22.31 1.09
C LYS A 407 32.48 -21.15 2.10
N ASN A 408 31.65 -20.15 1.84
CA ASN A 408 31.45 -18.99 2.71
C ASN A 408 30.28 -19.20 3.69
N THR A 409 29.66 -20.39 3.69
CA THR A 409 28.59 -20.72 4.63
C THR A 409 29.19 -21.12 5.96
N ASP A 410 28.88 -20.39 7.04
CA ASP A 410 29.37 -20.69 8.38
C ASP A 410 28.59 -21.84 9.05
N TYR A 411 27.27 -21.91 8.85
CA TYR A 411 26.41 -22.91 9.50
C TYR A 411 25.29 -23.41 8.60
N LEU A 412 25.01 -24.72 8.65
CA LEU A 412 23.80 -25.33 8.09
C LEU A 412 22.86 -25.73 9.23
N ILE A 413 21.62 -25.25 9.22
CA ILE A 413 20.59 -25.73 10.16
C ILE A 413 19.84 -26.87 9.49
N ALA A 414 19.90 -28.06 10.10
CA ALA A 414 19.29 -29.28 9.59
C ALA A 414 18.08 -29.70 10.43
N GLY A 415 16.88 -29.58 9.85
CA GLY A 415 15.63 -30.12 10.42
C GLY A 415 15.33 -31.54 9.96
N ALA A 416 14.14 -32.05 10.32
CA ALA A 416 13.67 -33.37 9.92
C ALA A 416 13.66 -33.52 8.37
N LYS A 417 14.24 -34.63 7.88
CA LYS A 417 14.51 -34.93 6.46
C LYS A 417 15.45 -33.92 5.77
N PRO A 418 16.73 -33.85 6.17
CA PRO A 418 17.70 -33.01 5.50
C PRO A 418 17.89 -33.47 4.04
N GLY A 419 17.61 -32.59 3.08
CA GLY A 419 17.78 -32.88 1.65
C GLY A 419 19.24 -32.76 1.17
N SER A 420 19.44 -32.69 -0.15
CA SER A 420 20.75 -32.64 -0.83
C SER A 420 21.72 -31.52 -0.40
N LYS A 421 21.25 -30.55 0.40
CA LYS A 421 22.09 -29.49 0.99
C LYS A 421 22.91 -29.98 2.19
N TYR A 422 22.46 -31.02 2.88
CA TYR A 422 23.19 -31.66 3.98
C TYR A 422 24.43 -32.38 3.48
N ASP A 423 24.27 -33.18 2.42
CA ASP A 423 25.40 -33.86 1.76
C ASP A 423 26.42 -32.84 1.22
N LYS A 424 25.93 -31.70 0.70
CA LYS A 424 26.78 -30.62 0.21
C LYS A 424 27.54 -29.91 1.35
N ALA A 425 26.92 -29.72 2.51
CA ALA A 425 27.59 -29.14 3.67
C ALA A 425 28.69 -30.05 4.23
N LEU A 426 28.43 -31.36 4.30
CA LEU A 426 29.45 -32.35 4.67
C LEU A 426 30.64 -32.33 3.69
N SER A 427 30.37 -32.24 2.38
CA SER A 427 31.44 -32.18 1.36
C SER A 427 32.29 -30.92 1.42
N LEU A 428 31.73 -29.83 1.94
CA LEU A 428 32.39 -28.52 2.07
C LEU A 428 32.91 -28.26 3.49
N ASN A 429 32.80 -29.24 4.39
CA ASN A 429 33.21 -29.17 5.79
C ASN A 429 32.55 -28.01 6.57
N VAL A 430 31.30 -27.69 6.21
CA VAL A 430 30.50 -26.66 6.87
C VAL A 430 29.83 -27.25 8.12
N PRO A 431 29.96 -26.63 9.31
CA PRO A 431 29.28 -27.04 10.53
C PRO A 431 27.76 -27.20 10.37
N VAL A 432 27.22 -28.33 10.81
CA VAL A 432 25.77 -28.60 10.79
C VAL A 432 25.22 -28.51 12.21
N LEU A 433 24.22 -27.66 12.41
CA LEU A 433 23.47 -27.47 13.65
C LEU A 433 22.13 -28.18 13.54
N ASP A 434 21.77 -28.92 14.59
CA ASP A 434 20.39 -29.37 14.78
C ASP A 434 19.54 -28.24 15.39
N GLU A 435 18.23 -28.49 15.51
CA GLU A 435 17.29 -27.49 15.99
C GLU A 435 17.52 -27.08 17.46
N GLU A 436 17.97 -28.02 18.31
CA GLU A 436 18.31 -27.71 19.70
C GLU A 436 19.56 -26.84 19.79
N SER A 437 20.60 -27.15 19.01
CA SER A 437 21.81 -26.32 18.93
C SER A 437 21.53 -24.94 18.34
N PHE A 438 20.59 -24.84 17.40
CA PHE A 438 20.12 -23.55 16.89
C PHE A 438 19.41 -22.73 17.98
N LYS A 439 18.55 -23.36 18.79
CA LYS A 439 17.91 -22.70 19.94
C LYS A 439 18.90 -22.24 21.01
N SER A 440 19.95 -23.00 21.27
CA SER A 440 21.01 -22.59 22.20
C SER A 440 21.78 -21.38 21.65
N LEU A 441 22.10 -21.39 20.35
CA LEU A 441 22.85 -20.31 19.70
C LEU A 441 22.10 -18.96 19.64
N ILE A 442 20.77 -18.99 19.58
CA ILE A 442 19.93 -17.77 19.53
C ILE A 442 19.50 -17.24 20.90
N ASN A 443 19.76 -18.00 21.98
CA ASN A 443 19.40 -17.64 23.36
C ASN A 443 20.63 -17.29 24.22
N GLU A 444 21.85 -17.38 23.67
CA GLU A 444 23.07 -16.72 24.17
C GLU A 444 23.12 -15.27 23.70
#